data_AF-A0A832HDW2-F1
#
_entry.id   AF-A0A832HDW2-F1
#
_cell.length_a   1.000
_cell.length_b   1.000
_cell.length_c   1.000
_cell.angle_alpha   90.00
_cell.angle_beta   90.00
_cell.angle_gamma   90.00
#
_symmetry.space_group_name_H-M   'P 1'
#
loop_
_entity.id
_entity.type
_entity.pdbx_description
1 polymer ?
#
loop_
_entity_poly.entity_id
_entity_poly.type
_entity_poly.pdbx_seq_one_letter_code
_entity_poly.pdbx_strand_id
1 'polypeptide(L)'
;MSTLNYSDPQLNAKPQAITWFYVYSGAMALLYFLVVGVGVVFMAMSSQIDMGADDPPAAVLGAIYSCVGAPFFLAFLVPFVTRRSPWRWIYDLVLICLGLTSLCCMPASIPLLIFYLKPEVKAAYGRFPPAPPTYPTYTTGQS
;
A
#
# COMPACT_ATOMS: atom_id res chain seq x y z
N MET A 1 3.76 39.15 18.78
CA MET A 1 4.71 38.06 19.04
C MET A 1 3.87 36.83 19.37
N SER A 2 3.42 36.14 18.33
CA SER A 2 2.41 35.07 18.44
C SER A 2 3.14 33.78 18.75
N THR A 3 3.00 33.30 19.99
CA THR A 3 3.48 31.98 20.40
C THR A 3 2.73 30.94 19.58
N LEU A 4 3.40 30.34 18.59
CA LEU A 4 2.91 29.14 17.91
C LEU A 4 2.71 28.08 18.99
N ASN A 5 1.45 27.87 19.38
CA ASN A 5 1.07 26.76 20.24
C ASN A 5 1.37 25.47 19.47
N TYR A 6 2.47 24.81 19.84
CA TYR A 6 2.88 23.50 19.31
C TYR A 6 1.88 22.37 19.64
N SER A 7 0.76 22.70 20.30
CA SER A 7 -0.27 21.77 20.74
C SER A 7 -1.37 21.52 19.70
N ASP A 8 -1.26 22.00 18.46
CA ASP A 8 -2.23 21.66 17.42
C ASP A 8 -2.18 20.14 17.14
N PRO A 9 -3.24 19.36 17.48
CA PRO A 9 -3.25 17.90 17.32
C PRO A 9 -3.13 17.46 15.86
N GLN A 10 -3.37 18.39 14.93
CA GLN A 10 -3.33 18.20 13.49
C GLN A 10 -1.91 17.91 12.96
N LEU A 11 -0.86 18.33 13.68
CA LEU A 11 0.53 18.13 13.24
C LEU A 11 1.13 16.78 13.68
N ASN A 12 0.59 16.17 14.74
CA ASN A 12 1.17 14.99 15.41
C ASN A 12 0.42 13.68 15.14
N ALA A 13 -0.70 13.72 14.40
CA ALA A 13 -1.33 12.50 13.92
C ALA A 13 -0.45 11.91 12.81
N LYS A 14 0.48 11.01 13.16
CA LYS A 14 1.08 10.07 12.17
C LYS A 14 -0.10 9.57 11.32
N PRO A 15 -0.15 9.87 10.02
CA PRO A 15 -1.37 9.65 9.25
C PRO A 15 -1.72 8.17 9.37
N GLN A 16 -2.85 7.86 10.00
CA GLN A 16 -3.23 6.46 10.27
C GLN A 16 -3.31 5.67 8.96
N ALA A 17 -3.60 6.36 7.85
CA ALA A 17 -3.52 5.86 6.49
C ALA A 17 -2.19 5.18 6.12
N ILE A 18 -1.05 5.71 6.60
CA ILE A 18 0.27 5.13 6.35
C ILE A 18 0.42 3.83 7.13
N THR A 19 -0.04 3.79 8.39
CA THR A 19 -0.03 2.56 9.20
C THR A 19 -0.88 1.48 8.57
N TRP A 20 -2.11 1.81 8.14
CA TRP A 20 -2.99 0.90 7.42
C TRP A 20 -2.39 0.43 6.08
N PHE A 21 -1.65 1.30 5.38
CA PHE A 21 -0.93 0.90 4.17
C PHE A 21 0.17 -0.13 4.46
N TYR A 22 0.94 0.02 5.54
CA TYR A 22 1.91 -1.01 5.93
C TYR A 22 1.25 -2.35 6.30
N VAL A 23 0.11 -2.31 6.98
CA VAL A 23 -0.68 -3.52 7.29
C VAL A 23 -1.18 -4.18 6.01
N TYR A 24 -1.72 -3.39 5.08
CA TYR A 24 -2.16 -3.86 3.77
C TYR A 24 -1.00 -4.45 2.95
N SER A 25 0.13 -3.75 2.87
CA SER A 25 1.31 -4.19 2.16
C SER A 25 1.89 -5.47 2.75
N GLY A 26 1.90 -5.60 4.08
CA GLY A 26 2.30 -6.82 4.77
C GLY A 26 1.36 -7.98 4.51
N ALA A 27 0.03 -7.75 4.55
CA ALA A 27 -0.96 -8.76 4.22
C ALA A 27 -0.84 -9.24 2.76
N MET A 28 -0.64 -8.31 1.82
CA MET A 28 -0.40 -8.62 0.42
C MET A 28 0.90 -9.38 0.21
N ALA A 29 2.00 -8.94 0.84
CA ALA A 29 3.26 -9.68 0.79
C ALA A 29 3.08 -11.11 1.32
N LEU A 30 2.35 -11.31 2.43
CA LEU A 30 2.07 -12.64 2.95
C LEU A 30 1.23 -13.48 1.97
N LEU A 31 0.22 -12.88 1.34
CA LEU A 31 -0.61 -13.55 0.34
C LEU A 31 0.22 -13.99 -0.87
N TYR A 32 1.03 -13.10 -1.45
CA TYR A 32 1.90 -13.44 -2.57
C TYR A 32 2.99 -14.44 -2.18
N PHE A 33 3.48 -14.39 -0.94
CA PHE A 33 4.38 -15.41 -0.39
C PHE A 33 3.73 -16.78 -0.34
N LEU A 34 2.46 -16.86 0.09
CA LEU A 34 1.68 -18.11 0.05
C LEU A 34 1.48 -18.60 -1.39
N VAL A 35 1.19 -17.71 -2.34
CA VAL A 35 1.06 -18.07 -3.77
C VAL A 35 2.37 -18.66 -4.32
N VAL A 36 3.51 -18.04 -4.01
CA VAL A 36 4.83 -18.57 -4.37
C VAL A 36 5.06 -19.92 -3.70
N GLY A 37 4.73 -20.05 -2.41
CA GLY A 37 4.85 -21.29 -1.65
C GLY A 37 4.02 -22.43 -2.25
N VAL A 38 2.77 -22.17 -2.61
CA VAL A 38 1.89 -23.11 -3.32
C VAL A 38 2.50 -23.48 -4.67
N GLY A 39 3.01 -22.52 -5.44
CA GLY A 39 3.69 -22.78 -6.72
C GLY A 39 4.92 -23.69 -6.56
N VAL A 40 5.74 -23.45 -5.54
CA VAL A 40 6.91 -24.27 -5.21
C VAL A 40 6.49 -25.68 -4.77
N VAL A 41 5.43 -25.81 -3.97
CA VAL A 41 4.88 -27.12 -3.56
C VAL A 41 4.34 -27.88 -4.78
N PHE A 42 3.64 -27.20 -5.70
CA PHE A 42 3.17 -27.79 -6.95
C PHE A 42 4.32 -28.29 -7.83
N MET A 43 5.44 -27.57 -7.87
CA MET A 43 6.65 -28.04 -8.54
C MET A 43 7.31 -29.21 -7.82
N ALA A 44 7.39 -29.20 -6.49
CA ALA A 44 8.02 -30.26 -5.70
C ALA A 44 7.21 -31.56 -5.69
N MET A 45 5.88 -31.46 -5.75
CA MET A 45 4.94 -32.58 -5.81
C MET A 45 4.45 -32.86 -7.23
N SER A 46 5.10 -32.31 -8.26
CA SER A 46 4.62 -32.41 -9.64
C SER A 46 4.54 -33.84 -10.17
N SER A 47 5.26 -34.78 -9.54
CA SER A 47 5.22 -36.21 -9.85
C SER A 47 4.08 -36.98 -9.16
N GLN A 48 3.45 -36.38 -8.15
CA GLN A 48 2.33 -36.97 -7.39
C GLN A 48 0.98 -36.36 -7.79
N ILE A 49 1.00 -35.18 -8.40
CA ILE A 49 -0.19 -34.47 -8.88
C ILE A 49 -0.42 -34.87 -10.34
N ASP A 50 -1.31 -35.83 -10.56
CA ASP A 50 -1.81 -36.13 -11.91
C ASP A 50 -2.77 -35.02 -12.35
N MET A 51 -2.30 -34.20 -13.29
CA MET A 51 -3.13 -33.26 -14.04
C MET A 51 -3.83 -34.02 -15.17
N GLY A 52 -5.02 -33.58 -15.59
CA GLY A 52 -5.71 -34.20 -16.73
C GLY A 52 -4.85 -34.15 -18.01
N ALA A 53 -5.13 -35.04 -18.96
CA ALA A 53 -4.33 -35.14 -20.20
C ALA A 53 -4.29 -33.86 -21.05
N ASP A 54 -5.27 -32.96 -20.87
CA ASP A 54 -5.38 -31.67 -21.55
C ASP A 54 -4.83 -30.49 -20.71
N ASP A 55 -4.50 -30.73 -19.45
CA ASP A 55 -4.05 -29.68 -18.52
C ASP A 55 -2.53 -29.51 -18.57
N PRO A 56 -2.01 -28.28 -18.38
CA PRO A 56 -0.58 -28.05 -18.28
C PRO A 56 -0.01 -28.82 -17.07
N PRO A 57 1.21 -29.38 -17.18
CA PRO A 57 1.79 -30.15 -16.10
C PRO A 57 1.91 -29.32 -14.82
N ALA A 58 1.76 -29.97 -13.66
CA ALA A 58 1.82 -29.33 -12.35
C ALA A 58 3.08 -28.49 -12.11
N ALA A 59 4.21 -28.93 -12.68
CA ALA A 59 5.45 -28.16 -12.67
C ALA A 59 5.35 -26.84 -13.44
N VAL A 60 4.67 -26.81 -14.59
CA VAL A 60 4.50 -25.59 -15.40
C VAL A 60 3.54 -24.63 -14.71
N LEU A 61 2.43 -25.14 -14.19
CA LEU A 61 1.49 -24.30 -13.45
C LEU A 61 2.15 -23.70 -12.19
N GLY A 62 2.89 -24.52 -11.44
CA GLY A 62 3.67 -24.06 -10.29
C GLY A 62 4.73 -23.02 -10.67
N ALA A 63 5.45 -23.23 -11.79
CA ALA A 63 6.42 -22.27 -12.30
C ALA A 63 5.78 -20.93 -12.68
N ILE A 64 4.59 -20.94 -13.30
CA ILE A 64 3.85 -19.72 -13.63
C ILE A 64 3.45 -18.97 -12.34
N TYR A 65 2.87 -19.67 -11.37
CA TYR A 65 2.47 -19.06 -10.10
C TYR A 65 3.66 -18.50 -9.32
N SER A 66 4.79 -19.20 -9.28
CA SER A 66 6.01 -18.70 -8.64
C SER A 66 6.62 -17.52 -9.41
N CYS A 67 6.65 -17.58 -10.74
CA CYS A 67 7.21 -16.52 -11.59
C CYS A 67 6.40 -15.23 -11.54
N VAL A 68 5.07 -15.32 -11.42
CA VAL A 68 4.20 -14.15 -11.25
C VAL A 68 4.14 -13.70 -9.79
N GLY A 69 4.08 -14.63 -8.83
CA GLY A 69 3.98 -14.31 -7.41
C GLY A 69 5.23 -13.67 -6.84
N ALA A 70 6.43 -14.08 -7.28
CA ALA A 70 7.70 -13.57 -6.78
C ALA A 70 7.94 -12.06 -7.02
N PRO A 71 7.77 -11.51 -8.24
CA PRO A 71 7.93 -10.08 -8.48
C PRO A 71 6.89 -9.25 -7.72
N PHE A 72 5.66 -9.75 -7.58
CA PHE A 72 4.63 -9.10 -6.78
C PHE A 72 4.98 -9.10 -5.28
N PHE A 73 5.43 -10.24 -4.75
CA PHE A 73 5.92 -10.33 -3.38
C PHE A 73 7.04 -9.31 -3.11
N LEU A 74 8.01 -9.22 -4.02
CA LEU A 74 9.10 -8.25 -3.93
C LEU A 74 8.56 -6.81 -3.99
N ALA A 75 7.63 -6.51 -4.91
CA ALA A 75 7.02 -5.19 -5.02
C ALA A 75 6.34 -4.74 -3.72
N PHE A 76 5.64 -5.65 -3.03
CA PHE A 76 5.02 -5.37 -1.72
C PHE A 76 6.00 -5.35 -0.53
N LEU A 77 7.25 -5.80 -0.71
CA LEU A 77 8.33 -5.65 0.27
C LEU A 77 9.11 -4.34 0.13
N VAL A 78 9.14 -3.74 -1.07
CA VAL A 78 9.81 -2.45 -1.35
C VAL A 78 9.45 -1.35 -0.32
N PRO A 79 8.19 -1.20 0.13
CA PRO A 79 7.83 -0.20 1.13
C PRO A 79 8.53 -0.38 2.48
N PHE A 80 8.96 -1.58 2.85
CA PHE A 80 9.64 -1.82 4.12
C PHE A 80 11.12 -1.41 4.08
N VAL A 81 11.76 -1.51 2.92
CA VAL A 81 13.20 -1.25 2.75
C VAL A 81 13.47 0.23 2.39
N THR A 82 12.52 0.88 1.71
CA THR A 82 12.76 2.22 1.13
C THR A 82 12.50 3.35 2.15
N ARG A 83 13.52 4.20 2.37
CA ARG A 83 13.43 5.41 3.21
C ARG A 83 12.39 6.40 2.69
N ARG A 84 11.73 7.13 3.61
CA ARG A 84 10.68 8.12 3.30
C ARG A 84 11.18 9.15 2.27
N SER A 85 10.67 9.05 1.05
CA SER A 85 10.99 9.93 -0.07
C SER A 85 9.69 10.35 -0.77
N PRO A 86 9.60 11.56 -1.35
CA PRO A 86 8.42 11.98 -2.12
C PRO A 86 8.09 11.04 -3.27
N TRP A 87 9.06 10.29 -3.81
CA TRP A 87 8.83 9.28 -4.85
C TRP A 87 8.01 8.09 -4.36
N ARG A 88 8.13 7.74 -3.08
CA ARG A 88 7.46 6.60 -2.48
C ARG A 88 5.95 6.76 -2.44
N TRP A 89 5.45 7.99 -2.29
CA TRP A 89 4.00 8.26 -2.34
C TRP A 89 3.38 7.84 -3.68
N ILE A 90 4.06 8.09 -4.81
CA ILE A 90 3.58 7.61 -6.13
C ILE A 90 3.63 6.08 -6.15
N TYR A 91 4.72 5.49 -5.68
CA TYR A 91 4.90 4.04 -5.69
C TYR A 91 3.78 3.34 -4.91
N ASP A 92 3.50 3.79 -3.69
CA ASP A 92 2.43 3.25 -2.84
C ASP A 92 1.05 3.43 -3.50
N LEU A 93 0.81 4.56 -4.19
CA LEU A 93 -0.43 4.79 -4.94
C LEU A 93 -0.56 3.81 -6.11
N VAL A 94 0.52 3.57 -6.87
CA VAL A 94 0.53 2.57 -7.93
C VAL A 94 0.25 1.18 -7.38
N LEU A 95 0.81 0.81 -6.23
CA LEU A 95 0.52 -0.46 -5.55
C LEU A 95 -0.97 -0.59 -5.17
N ILE A 96 -1.58 0.47 -4.64
CA ILE A 96 -3.02 0.50 -4.31
C ILE A 96 -3.87 0.34 -5.58
N CYS A 97 -3.52 1.05 -6.66
CA CYS A 97 -4.20 0.90 -7.96
C CYS A 97 -4.05 -0.52 -8.53
N LEU A 98 -2.88 -1.12 -8.37
CA LEU A 98 -2.63 -2.49 -8.79
C LEU A 98 -3.49 -3.47 -7.98
N GLY A 99 -3.63 -3.25 -6.67
CA GLY A 99 -4.57 -3.98 -5.82
C GLY A 99 -6.04 -3.79 -6.21
N LEU A 100 -6.44 -2.60 -6.69
CA LEU A 100 -7.78 -2.32 -7.18
C LEU A 100 -8.15 -3.10 -8.45
N THR A 101 -7.16 -3.48 -9.26
CA THR A 101 -7.41 -4.36 -10.43
C THR A 101 -7.80 -5.78 -10.01
N SER A 102 -7.46 -6.19 -8.79
CA SER A 102 -7.86 -7.47 -8.22
C SER A 102 -9.22 -7.30 -7.51
N LEU A 103 -10.29 -7.80 -8.11
CA LEU A 103 -11.67 -7.64 -7.63
C LEU A 103 -11.87 -8.06 -6.15
N CYS A 104 -11.05 -8.99 -5.65
CA CYS A 104 -11.13 -9.49 -4.27
C CYS A 104 -10.76 -8.45 -3.19
N CYS A 105 -10.05 -7.37 -3.54
CA CYS A 105 -9.53 -6.40 -2.56
C CYS A 105 -10.18 -5.02 -2.63
N MET A 106 -11.12 -4.82 -3.57
CA MET A 106 -11.82 -3.56 -3.78
C MET A 106 -12.36 -2.90 -2.48
N PRO A 107 -13.07 -3.61 -1.57
CA PRO A 107 -13.63 -2.98 -0.38
C PRO A 107 -12.57 -2.48 0.61
N ALA A 108 -11.39 -3.07 0.63
CA ALA A 108 -10.28 -2.63 1.48
C ALA A 108 -9.48 -1.49 0.83
N SER A 109 -9.29 -1.53 -0.49
CA SER A 109 -8.49 -0.55 -1.22
C SER A 109 -9.18 0.80 -1.42
N ILE A 110 -10.51 0.85 -1.54
CA ILE A 110 -11.27 2.10 -1.69
C ILE A 110 -11.07 3.05 -0.49
N PRO A 111 -11.34 2.64 0.77
CA PRO A 111 -11.15 3.53 1.92
C PRO A 111 -9.67 3.91 2.09
N LEU A 112 -8.76 2.96 1.82
CA LEU A 112 -7.33 3.21 1.88
C LEU A 112 -6.92 4.32 0.90
N LEU A 113 -7.38 4.25 -0.35
CA LEU A 113 -7.11 5.26 -1.37
C LEU A 113 -7.65 6.64 -0.97
N ILE A 114 -8.88 6.71 -0.45
CA ILE A 114 -9.51 7.96 0.00
C ILE A 114 -8.67 8.62 1.10
N PHE A 115 -8.24 7.84 2.10
CA PHE A 115 -7.39 8.37 3.18
C PHE A 115 -5.96 8.68 2.71
N TYR A 116 -5.42 7.94 1.74
CA TYR A 116 -4.07 8.17 1.21
C TYR A 116 -3.97 9.42 0.30
N LEU A 117 -5.08 9.82 -0.32
CA LEU A 117 -5.13 11.01 -1.18
C LEU A 117 -5.16 12.33 -0.40
N LYS A 118 -5.46 12.28 0.91
CA LYS A 118 -5.56 13.45 1.78
C LYS A 118 -4.26 14.27 1.80
N PRO A 119 -4.37 15.61 1.88
CA PRO A 119 -3.21 16.49 1.90
C PRO A 119 -2.28 16.24 3.08
N GLU A 120 -2.81 15.72 4.20
CA GLU A 120 -2.06 15.30 5.40
C GLU A 120 -0.96 14.27 5.06
N VAL A 121 -1.29 13.26 4.25
CA VAL A 121 -0.34 12.21 3.84
C VAL A 121 0.68 12.75 2.85
N LYS A 122 0.23 13.60 1.90
CA LYS A 122 1.12 14.25 0.92
C LYS A 122 2.14 15.18 1.60
N ALA A 123 1.73 15.89 2.65
CA ALA A 123 2.60 16.72 3.47
C ALA A 123 3.63 15.88 4.24
N ALA A 124 3.23 14.71 4.76
CA ALA A 124 4.14 13.77 5.43
C ALA A 124 5.25 13.20 4.50
N TYR A 125 5.01 13.16 3.19
CA TYR A 125 6.00 12.79 2.17
C TYR A 125 6.74 13.99 1.54
N GLY A 126 6.49 15.22 2.02
CA GLY A 126 7.18 16.43 1.57
C GLY A 126 6.67 17.03 0.25
N ARG A 127 5.49 16.62 -0.24
CA ARG A 127 4.91 17.09 -1.52
C ARG A 127 3.99 18.30 -1.41
N PHE A 128 3.61 18.72 -0.20
CA PHE A 128 2.75 19.88 0.03
C PHE A 128 3.18 20.60 1.32
N PRO A 129 3.50 21.90 1.28
CA PRO A 129 3.44 22.71 2.50
C PRO A 129 1.99 22.64 3.01
N PRO A 130 1.73 22.42 4.31
CA PRO A 130 0.38 22.60 4.83
C PRO A 130 -0.10 23.99 4.41
N ALA A 131 -1.33 24.09 3.90
CA ALA A 131 -1.94 25.39 3.65
C ALA A 131 -1.78 26.21 4.95
N PRO A 132 -1.36 27.50 4.87
CA PRO A 132 -1.29 28.31 6.06
C PRO A 132 -2.65 28.23 6.76
N PRO A 133 -2.69 28.04 8.10
CA PRO A 133 -3.94 27.94 8.82
C PRO A 133 -4.81 29.13 8.43
N THR A 134 -5.98 28.86 7.86
CA THR A 134 -7.01 29.88 7.70
C THR A 134 -7.46 30.20 9.12
N TYR A 135 -6.80 31.18 9.74
CA TYR A 135 -7.30 31.76 10.97
C TYR A 135 -8.74 32.20 10.69
N PRO A 136 -9.73 31.85 11.53
CA PRO A 136 -11.03 32.50 11.43
C PRO A 136 -10.74 34.00 11.49
N THR A 137 -11.06 34.70 10.41
CA THR A 137 -10.95 36.14 10.35
C THR A 137 -11.93 36.63 11.40
N TYR A 138 -11.46 36.91 12.62
CA TYR A 138 -12.24 37.68 13.56
C TYR A 138 -12.39 39.03 12.88
N THR A 139 -13.53 39.26 12.23
CA THR A 139 -14.00 40.59 11.90
C THR A 139 -14.09 41.29 13.23
N THR A 140 -13.02 42.02 13.58
CA THR A 140 -13.03 42.94 14.69
C THR A 140 -14.10 43.97 14.34
N GLY A 141 -15.32 43.72 14.78
CA GLY A 141 -16.35 44.73 14.91
C GLY A 141 -15.87 45.72 15.96
N GLN A 142 -14.92 46.56 15.57
CA GLN A 142 -14.64 47.81 16.26
C GLN A 142 -15.77 48.74 15.83
N SER A 143 -16.71 48.89 16.77
CA SER A 143 -17.70 49.97 16.81
C SER A 143 -17.01 51.29 17.14
#